data_AF-A0A9D7H6G0-F1
#
_entry.id   AF-A0A9D7H6G0-F1
#
_cell.length_a   1.000
_cell.length_b   1.000
_cell.length_c   1.000
_cell.angle_alpha   90.00
_cell.angle_beta   90.00
_cell.angle_gamma   90.00
#
_symmetry.space_group_name_H-M   'P 1'
#
loop_
_entity.id
_entity.type
_entity.pdbx_description
1 polymer ?
#
loop_
_entity_poly.entity_id
_entity_poly.type
_entity_poly.pdbx_seq_one_letter_code
_entity_poly.pdbx_strand_id
1 'polypeptide(L)'
;MAKHINELIASRRALLVGLVGIPLLDLAACATPAQSTNGTASAGPGFASVSATNADTVSLPNGYSWRKLIAWGDALFEGMPEAPNLDALTRADQERRFGQNNDMLALFAAEYAFPPPKTQDRLILCANNEYASLELVFPQLRTPRDVSAEQIEAIYASIGVSVVEIARERSGWRVVKSNDGNGRNRRITPFSPVVFTGPAAQHPWIIEAIAVVNAAEPARARRRPTQCVVARAPIALAVSRPGAHILRPKRISMASSSDLCP
;
A
#
# COMPACT_ATOMS: atom_id res chain seq x y z
N MET A 1 -23.88 -2.96 16.50
CA MET A 1 -23.27 -1.79 15.82
C MET A 1 -23.81 -1.51 14.41
N ALA A 2 -24.43 -2.45 13.69
CA ALA A 2 -24.94 -2.24 12.31
C ALA A 2 -26.14 -1.28 12.16
N LYS A 3 -26.89 -0.99 13.23
CA LYS A 3 -28.09 -0.13 13.16
C LYS A 3 -27.77 1.34 12.86
N HIS A 4 -26.63 1.85 13.34
CA HIS A 4 -26.30 3.28 13.28
C HIS A 4 -25.94 3.78 11.86
N ILE A 5 -25.29 2.94 11.06
CA ILE A 5 -24.86 3.31 9.69
C ILE A 5 -26.03 3.28 8.69
N ASN A 6 -26.96 2.33 8.84
CA ASN A 6 -28.18 2.26 8.02
C ASN A 6 -29.05 3.52 8.21
N GLU A 7 -29.14 4.04 9.44
CA GLU A 7 -29.88 5.28 9.74
C GLU A 7 -29.21 6.52 9.11
N LEU A 8 -27.87 6.55 9.02
CA LEU A 8 -27.14 7.64 8.35
C LEU A 8 -27.41 7.70 6.83
N ILE A 9 -27.50 6.55 6.16
CA ILE A 9 -27.83 6.48 4.73
C ILE A 9 -29.29 6.90 4.48
N ALA A 10 -30.21 6.48 5.35
CA ALA A 10 -31.61 6.88 5.29
C ALA A 10 -31.79 8.40 5.54
N SER A 11 -31.07 8.97 6.49
CA SER A 11 -31.08 10.40 6.81
C SER A 11 -30.61 11.27 5.62
N ARG A 12 -29.54 10.87 4.92
CA ARG A 12 -29.08 11.57 3.70
C ARG A 12 -30.11 11.54 2.58
N ARG A 13 -30.86 10.45 2.42
CA ARG A 13 -31.98 10.37 1.45
C ARG A 13 -33.16 11.25 1.86
N ALA A 14 -33.48 11.36 3.14
CA ALA A 14 -34.55 12.23 3.62
C ALA A 14 -34.24 13.73 3.38
N LEU A 15 -32.98 14.16 3.54
CA LEU A 15 -32.56 15.54 3.29
C LEU A 15 -32.62 15.93 1.80
N LEU A 16 -32.30 15.00 0.90
CA LEU A 16 -32.36 15.23 -0.55
C LEU A 16 -33.80 15.20 -1.11
N VAL A 17 -34.72 14.48 -0.46
CA VAL A 17 -36.14 14.45 -0.84
C VAL A 17 -36.93 15.59 -0.20
N GLY A 18 -36.49 16.13 0.94
CA GLY A 18 -37.15 17.23 1.67
C GLY A 18 -37.00 18.63 1.08
N LEU A 19 -36.17 18.83 0.05
CA LEU A 19 -35.92 20.13 -0.58
C LEU A 19 -36.83 20.45 -1.78
N VAL A 20 -37.82 19.61 -2.08
CA VAL A 20 -38.77 19.84 -3.19
C VAL A 20 -39.98 20.72 -2.77
N GLY A 21 -39.98 21.29 -1.57
CA GLY A 21 -41.19 21.85 -0.95
C GLY A 21 -41.12 23.24 -0.32
N ILE A 22 -40.10 24.08 -0.59
CA ILE A 22 -40.09 25.48 -0.12
C ILE A 22 -40.01 26.42 -1.33
N PRO A 23 -41.10 27.13 -1.69
CA PRO A 23 -41.00 28.28 -2.58
C PRO A 23 -40.48 29.50 -1.80
N LEU A 24 -39.81 30.42 -2.50
CA LEU A 24 -39.34 31.76 -2.09
C LEU A 24 -37.86 31.86 -1.65
N LEU A 25 -36.97 32.13 -2.60
CA LEU A 25 -36.40 33.46 -2.79
C LEU A 25 -35.71 33.53 -4.17
N ASP A 26 -36.18 34.47 -4.99
CA ASP A 26 -35.57 34.86 -6.27
C ASP A 26 -34.12 35.33 -6.07
N LEU A 27 -33.18 34.58 -6.63
CA LEU A 27 -31.84 35.08 -6.97
C LEU A 27 -31.63 34.95 -8.48
N ALA A 28 -32.58 35.48 -9.25
CA ALA A 28 -32.49 35.64 -10.69
C ALA A 28 -31.67 36.89 -11.05
N ALA A 29 -30.34 36.83 -10.91
CA ALA A 29 -29.45 37.84 -11.48
C ALA A 29 -27.99 37.37 -11.49
N CYS A 30 -27.66 36.33 -12.27
CA CYS A 30 -26.31 36.07 -12.86
C CYS A 30 -26.33 34.73 -13.63
N ALA A 31 -27.22 34.59 -14.60
CA ALA A 31 -27.16 33.49 -15.56
C ALA A 31 -27.50 34.04 -16.95
N THR A 32 -26.55 34.77 -17.53
CA THR A 32 -26.50 34.86 -18.98
C THR A 32 -26.39 33.42 -19.52
N PRO A 33 -27.24 32.99 -20.47
CA PRO A 33 -27.04 31.70 -21.10
C PRO A 33 -25.76 31.80 -21.91
N ALA A 34 -24.66 31.32 -21.32
CA ALA A 34 -23.49 30.97 -22.11
C ALA A 34 -23.97 29.93 -23.11
N GLN A 35 -23.97 30.33 -24.38
CA GLN A 35 -24.26 29.48 -25.52
C GLN A 35 -23.36 28.26 -25.39
N SER A 36 -23.94 27.13 -25.00
CA SER A 36 -23.21 25.88 -24.84
C SER A 36 -22.68 25.52 -26.22
N THR A 37 -21.38 25.69 -26.39
CA THR A 37 -20.67 25.05 -27.49
C THR A 37 -21.01 23.57 -27.40
N ASN A 38 -21.46 22.98 -28.52
CA ASN A 38 -21.67 21.55 -28.68
C ASN A 38 -20.32 20.83 -28.54
N GLY A 39 -19.75 20.83 -27.33
CA GLY A 39 -18.73 19.90 -26.93
C GLY A 39 -19.38 18.54 -26.95
N THR A 40 -18.84 17.63 -27.75
CA THR A 40 -19.18 16.21 -27.70
C THR A 40 -19.12 15.80 -26.23
N ALA A 41 -20.28 15.55 -25.62
CA ALA A 41 -20.36 15.01 -24.27
C ALA A 41 -19.44 13.80 -24.24
N SER A 42 -18.40 13.84 -23.40
CA SER A 42 -17.55 12.67 -23.18
C SER A 42 -18.47 11.49 -22.96
N ALA A 43 -18.35 10.46 -23.80
CA ALA A 43 -19.12 9.24 -23.61
C ALA A 43 -18.92 8.83 -22.15
N GLY A 44 -20.03 8.71 -21.43
CA GLY A 44 -20.00 8.31 -20.03
C GLY A 44 -19.34 6.93 -19.87
N PRO A 45 -19.02 6.53 -18.63
CA PRO A 45 -18.49 5.20 -18.38
C PRO A 45 -19.39 4.13 -19.02
N GLY A 46 -18.78 3.17 -19.73
CA GLY A 46 -19.49 2.11 -20.48
C GLY A 46 -20.15 1.03 -19.60
N PHE A 47 -20.47 1.33 -18.35
CA PHE A 47 -21.08 0.41 -17.40
C PHE A 47 -22.19 1.10 -16.60
N ALA A 48 -23.19 0.33 -16.20
CA ALA A 48 -24.27 0.83 -15.34
C ALA A 48 -23.76 1.11 -13.92
N SER A 49 -24.23 2.19 -13.32
CA SER A 49 -23.91 2.54 -11.93
C SER A 49 -24.35 1.44 -10.96
N VAL A 50 -23.54 1.17 -9.94
CA VAL A 50 -23.82 0.17 -8.90
C VAL A 50 -24.50 0.84 -7.71
N SER A 51 -25.56 0.24 -7.18
CA SER A 51 -26.24 0.76 -6.00
C SER A 51 -25.39 0.59 -4.74
N ALA A 52 -25.43 1.59 -3.84
CA ALA A 52 -24.81 1.48 -2.53
C ALA A 52 -25.42 0.32 -1.73
N THR A 53 -24.58 -0.42 -1.00
CA THR A 53 -24.98 -1.57 -0.18
C THR A 53 -24.06 -1.68 1.04
N ASN A 54 -24.55 -2.36 2.07
CA ASN A 54 -23.79 -2.73 3.29
C ASN A 54 -23.48 -4.23 3.34
N ALA A 55 -23.63 -4.93 2.22
CA ALA A 55 -23.20 -6.33 2.12
C ALA A 55 -21.67 -6.40 2.26
N ASP A 56 -21.19 -7.38 3.03
CA ASP A 56 -19.75 -7.65 3.22
C ASP A 56 -19.17 -8.38 2.00
N THR A 57 -19.18 -7.71 0.85
CA THR A 57 -18.72 -8.22 -0.44
C THR A 57 -18.42 -7.08 -1.41
N VAL A 58 -17.76 -7.39 -2.52
CA VAL A 58 -17.50 -6.43 -3.60
C VAL A 58 -18.64 -6.48 -4.62
N SER A 59 -19.43 -5.41 -4.69
CA SER A 59 -20.49 -5.24 -5.70
C SER A 59 -19.94 -4.59 -6.96
N LEU A 60 -20.25 -5.16 -8.13
CA LEU A 60 -19.75 -4.71 -9.42
C LEU A 60 -20.88 -4.55 -10.44
N PRO A 61 -20.67 -3.77 -11.53
CA PRO A 61 -21.60 -3.76 -12.66
C PRO A 61 -21.69 -5.12 -13.34
N ASN A 62 -22.79 -5.35 -14.06
CA ASN A 62 -22.95 -6.57 -14.86
C ASN A 62 -21.78 -6.77 -15.84
N GLY A 63 -21.30 -8.01 -15.95
CA GLY A 63 -20.17 -8.36 -16.81
C GLY A 63 -18.78 -8.18 -16.18
N TYR A 64 -18.70 -7.64 -14.97
CA TYR A 64 -17.45 -7.53 -14.21
C TYR A 64 -17.32 -8.62 -13.15
N SER A 65 -16.08 -8.97 -12.81
CA SER A 65 -15.75 -9.91 -11.73
C SER A 65 -14.53 -9.42 -10.96
N TRP A 66 -14.39 -9.89 -9.73
CA TRP A 66 -13.21 -9.65 -8.90
C TRP A 66 -12.68 -10.98 -8.36
N ARG A 67 -11.43 -10.96 -7.93
CA ARG A 67 -10.80 -12.06 -7.20
C ARG A 67 -9.70 -11.51 -6.31
N LYS A 68 -9.47 -12.17 -5.18
CA LYS A 68 -8.34 -11.88 -4.30
C LYS A 68 -7.03 -12.16 -5.03
N LEU A 69 -6.13 -11.18 -5.09
CA LEU A 69 -4.80 -11.34 -5.66
C LEU A 69 -3.80 -11.81 -4.59
N ILE A 70 -3.78 -11.11 -3.46
CA ILE A 70 -2.96 -11.37 -2.28
C ILE A 70 -3.65 -10.72 -1.07
N ALA A 71 -3.46 -11.26 0.12
CA ALA A 71 -3.94 -10.71 1.39
C ALA A 71 -2.84 -10.74 2.47
N TRP A 72 -3.08 -10.01 3.55
CA TRP A 72 -2.21 -10.06 4.73
C TRP A 72 -1.95 -11.50 5.18
N GLY A 73 -0.69 -11.79 5.48
CA GLY A 73 -0.25 -13.10 5.96
C GLY A 73 0.08 -14.09 4.84
N ASP A 74 -0.32 -13.83 3.60
CA ASP A 74 0.06 -14.68 2.46
C ASP A 74 1.58 -14.75 2.34
N ALA A 75 2.11 -15.96 2.21
CA ALA A 75 3.54 -16.19 2.03
C ALA A 75 4.06 -15.58 0.72
N LEU A 76 5.17 -14.82 0.80
CA LEU A 76 5.82 -14.24 -0.38
C LEU A 76 6.85 -15.18 -1.01
N PHE A 77 7.34 -16.16 -0.25
CA PHE A 77 8.41 -17.04 -0.68
C PHE A 77 7.95 -18.50 -0.74
N GLU A 78 8.68 -19.31 -1.51
CA GLU A 78 8.49 -20.76 -1.57
C GLU A 78 8.83 -21.43 -0.23
N GLY A 79 8.25 -22.60 0.02
CA GLY A 79 8.52 -23.40 1.23
C GLY A 79 7.93 -22.84 2.53
N MET A 80 7.13 -21.79 2.47
CA MET A 80 6.40 -21.25 3.62
C MET A 80 4.96 -21.77 3.69
N PRO A 81 4.39 -21.96 4.90
CA PRO A 81 2.96 -22.19 5.06
C PRO A 81 2.13 -21.06 4.44
N GLU A 82 1.04 -21.42 3.76
CA GLU A 82 0.19 -20.46 3.05
C GLU A 82 -0.35 -19.37 3.99
N ALA A 83 -0.85 -19.78 5.16
CA ALA A 83 -1.34 -18.89 6.21
C ALA A 83 -0.34 -18.76 7.38
N PRO A 84 -0.34 -17.63 8.10
CA PRO A 84 0.43 -17.48 9.33
C PRO A 84 -0.18 -18.30 10.48
N ASN A 85 0.66 -18.76 11.39
CA ASN A 85 0.20 -19.26 12.69
C ASN A 85 0.09 -18.08 13.65
N LEU A 86 -1.13 -17.59 13.91
CA LEU A 86 -1.37 -16.42 14.75
C LEU A 86 -0.99 -16.63 16.22
N ASP A 87 -0.95 -17.88 16.70
CA ASP A 87 -0.52 -18.18 18.07
C ASP A 87 1.00 -18.05 18.26
N ALA A 88 1.75 -18.14 17.17
CA ALA A 88 3.21 -18.17 17.17
C ALA A 88 3.83 -17.24 16.11
N LEU A 89 3.10 -16.20 15.68
CA LEU A 89 3.59 -15.29 14.66
C LEU A 89 4.78 -14.51 15.20
N THR A 90 5.93 -14.69 14.56
CA THR A 90 7.17 -13.99 14.90
C THR A 90 7.44 -12.88 13.89
N ARG A 91 8.29 -11.91 14.29
CA ARG A 91 8.86 -10.93 13.36
C ARG A 91 9.46 -11.57 12.12
N ALA A 92 10.29 -12.60 12.29
CA ALA A 92 10.98 -13.26 11.18
C ALA A 92 10.01 -13.92 10.19
N ASP A 93 8.90 -14.47 10.67
CA ASP A 93 7.86 -15.02 9.80
C ASP A 93 7.07 -13.89 9.10
N GLN A 94 6.67 -12.84 9.83
CA GLN A 94 5.92 -11.73 9.26
C GLN A 94 6.74 -10.91 8.25
N GLU A 95 8.07 -10.77 8.42
CA GLU A 95 8.99 -10.17 7.45
C GLU A 95 9.05 -10.95 6.13
N ARG A 96 8.47 -12.15 6.07
CA ARG A 96 8.42 -13.02 4.88
C ARG A 96 7.02 -13.21 4.29
N ARG A 97 6.04 -12.50 4.85
CA ARG A 97 4.62 -12.52 4.44
C ARG A 97 4.17 -11.15 3.96
N PHE A 98 3.09 -11.08 3.19
CA PHE A 98 2.48 -9.82 2.82
C PHE A 98 1.97 -9.05 4.06
N GLY A 99 2.18 -7.73 4.07
CA GLY A 99 1.85 -6.89 5.22
C GLY A 99 0.35 -6.63 5.39
N GLN A 100 -0.01 -5.98 6.50
CA GLN A 100 -1.39 -5.68 6.86
C GLN A 100 -1.87 -4.36 6.24
N ASN A 101 -3.19 -4.18 6.17
CA ASN A 101 -3.87 -2.94 5.79
C ASN A 101 -3.21 -2.28 4.58
N ASN A 102 -3.20 -3.03 3.48
CA ASN A 102 -2.59 -2.55 2.25
C ASN A 102 -3.33 -1.29 1.77
N ASP A 103 -2.57 -0.26 1.45
CA ASP A 103 -3.08 1.00 0.94
C ASP A 103 -2.51 1.23 -0.48
N MET A 104 -2.06 2.45 -0.81
CA MET A 104 -1.59 2.85 -2.11
C MET A 104 -0.73 1.79 -2.80
N LEU A 105 -1.09 1.53 -4.06
CA LEU A 105 -0.45 0.54 -4.92
C LEU A 105 0.23 1.23 -6.09
N ALA A 106 1.42 0.74 -6.45
CA ALA A 106 2.10 1.09 -7.69
C ALA A 106 2.46 -0.19 -8.47
N LEU A 107 2.29 -0.14 -9.79
CA LEU A 107 2.63 -1.23 -10.70
C LEU A 107 3.77 -0.79 -11.63
N PHE A 108 4.79 -1.64 -11.72
CA PHE A 108 5.93 -1.47 -12.63
C PHE A 108 6.04 -2.67 -13.55
N ALA A 109 6.57 -2.50 -14.75
CA ALA A 109 6.91 -3.65 -15.59
C ALA A 109 8.03 -4.46 -14.91
N ALA A 110 7.88 -5.80 -14.87
CA ALA A 110 8.91 -6.65 -14.27
C ALA A 110 10.21 -6.69 -15.11
N GLU A 111 10.06 -6.52 -16.43
CA GLU A 111 11.17 -6.36 -17.37
C GLU A 111 11.07 -4.97 -18.01
N TYR A 112 12.17 -4.23 -17.93
CA TYR A 112 12.28 -2.95 -18.63
C TYR A 112 12.52 -3.20 -20.11
N ALA A 113 11.75 -2.53 -20.96
CA ALA A 113 11.96 -2.53 -22.40
C ALA A 113 11.64 -1.15 -22.98
N PHE A 114 12.42 -0.75 -23.98
CA PHE A 114 12.16 0.44 -24.78
C PHE A 114 12.24 0.07 -26.28
N PRO A 115 11.17 0.27 -27.06
CA PRO A 115 9.86 0.78 -26.65
C PRO A 115 9.13 -0.20 -25.70
N PRO A 116 8.19 0.28 -24.85
CA PRO A 116 7.42 -0.61 -23.99
C PRO A 116 6.60 -1.57 -24.85
N PRO A 117 6.56 -2.87 -24.52
CA PRO A 117 5.76 -3.83 -25.26
C PRO A 117 4.28 -3.54 -25.08
N LYS A 118 3.49 -3.92 -26.09
CA LYS A 118 2.03 -3.70 -26.10
C LYS A 118 1.31 -4.45 -24.97
N THR A 119 1.89 -5.55 -24.51
CA THR A 119 1.36 -6.37 -23.41
C THR A 119 2.45 -6.64 -22.39
N GLN A 120 2.08 -6.62 -21.12
CA GLN A 120 2.93 -6.94 -20.00
C GLN A 120 2.26 -8.08 -19.23
N ASP A 121 2.86 -9.26 -19.25
CA ASP A 121 2.35 -10.42 -18.52
C ASP A 121 3.05 -10.63 -17.18
N ARG A 122 4.04 -9.79 -16.85
CA ARG A 122 4.69 -9.75 -15.54
C ARG A 122 4.87 -8.32 -15.05
N LEU A 123 4.45 -8.08 -13.82
CA LEU A 123 4.54 -6.77 -13.17
C LEU A 123 5.14 -6.92 -11.77
N ILE A 124 5.69 -5.83 -11.27
CA ILE A 124 6.06 -5.65 -9.86
C ILE A 124 5.00 -4.77 -9.23
N LEU A 125 4.28 -5.33 -8.26
CA LEU A 125 3.34 -4.63 -7.38
C LEU A 125 4.08 -4.16 -6.14
N CYS A 126 4.11 -2.85 -5.93
CA CYS A 126 4.54 -2.25 -4.67
C CYS A 126 3.29 -1.78 -3.92
N ALA A 127 3.03 -2.38 -2.76
CA ALA A 127 1.91 -2.05 -1.89
C ALA A 127 2.41 -1.47 -0.58
N ASN A 128 1.93 -0.29 -0.19
CA ASN A 128 2.13 0.21 1.16
C ASN A 128 1.30 -0.63 2.14
N ASN A 129 1.83 -0.85 3.35
CA ASN A 129 1.16 -1.50 4.46
C ASN A 129 1.13 -0.51 5.63
N GLU A 130 -0.01 0.15 5.84
CA GLU A 130 -0.08 1.43 6.54
C GLU A 130 -0.05 1.28 8.06
N TYR A 131 -0.89 0.40 8.60
CA TYR A 131 -1.02 0.18 10.04
C TYR A 131 -1.31 -1.29 10.32
N ALA A 132 -1.25 -1.66 11.59
CA ALA A 132 -1.55 -3.02 12.04
C ALA A 132 -2.66 -3.00 13.09
N SER A 133 -3.47 -4.06 13.11
CA SER A 133 -4.58 -4.22 14.04
C SER A 133 -4.27 -5.39 14.97
N LEU A 134 -3.91 -5.06 16.22
CA LEU A 134 -3.47 -6.03 17.22
C LEU A 134 -4.48 -7.19 17.39
N GLU A 135 -5.76 -6.84 17.41
CA GLU A 135 -6.87 -7.76 17.60
C GLU A 135 -7.04 -8.77 16.45
N LEU A 136 -6.55 -8.45 15.25
CA LEU A 136 -6.58 -9.36 14.10
C LEU A 136 -5.37 -10.29 14.10
N VAL A 137 -4.21 -9.78 14.53
CA VAL A 137 -2.94 -10.54 14.55
C VAL A 137 -2.89 -11.51 15.72
N PHE A 138 -3.34 -11.09 16.91
CA PHE A 138 -3.29 -11.89 18.13
C PHE A 138 -4.66 -11.91 18.83
N PRO A 139 -5.64 -12.67 18.29
CA PRO A 139 -7.00 -12.72 18.82
C PRO A 139 -7.09 -13.31 20.24
N GLN A 140 -6.04 -13.98 20.72
CA GLN A 140 -5.93 -14.55 22.06
C GLN A 140 -5.66 -13.50 23.16
N LEU A 141 -5.24 -12.29 22.79
CA LEU A 141 -4.99 -11.23 23.78
C LEU A 141 -6.30 -10.75 24.41
N ARG A 142 -6.35 -10.71 25.74
CA ARG A 142 -7.53 -10.24 26.48
C ARG A 142 -7.59 -8.72 26.49
N THR A 143 -6.43 -8.07 26.59
CA THR A 143 -6.28 -6.63 26.51
C THR A 143 -5.05 -6.26 25.67
N PRO A 144 -5.01 -5.07 25.04
CA PRO A 144 -3.81 -4.61 24.34
C PRO A 144 -2.57 -4.48 25.22
N ARG A 145 -2.72 -4.45 26.55
CA ARG A 145 -1.61 -4.37 27.50
C ARG A 145 -0.91 -5.71 27.73
N ASP A 146 -1.54 -6.82 27.31
CA ASP A 146 -0.99 -8.16 27.48
C ASP A 146 0.00 -8.54 26.36
N VAL A 147 0.24 -7.63 25.41
CA VAL A 147 1.13 -7.86 24.28
C VAL A 147 2.60 -7.96 24.74
N SER A 148 3.28 -9.02 24.33
CA SER A 148 4.72 -9.20 24.56
C SER A 148 5.57 -8.35 23.59
N ALA A 149 6.85 -8.18 23.92
CA ALA A 149 7.79 -7.48 23.05
C ALA A 149 7.92 -8.17 21.67
N GLU A 150 7.96 -9.50 21.66
CA GLU A 150 8.05 -10.31 20.43
C GLU A 150 6.80 -10.15 19.55
N GLN A 151 5.63 -10.05 20.16
CA GLN A 151 4.38 -9.78 19.46
C GLN A 151 4.36 -8.35 18.90
N ILE A 152 4.85 -7.36 19.66
CA ILE A 152 5.02 -5.98 19.15
C ILE A 152 5.94 -5.96 17.92
N GLU A 153 7.05 -6.69 17.95
CA GLU A 153 7.95 -6.79 16.81
C GLU A 153 7.29 -7.43 15.59
N ALA A 154 6.52 -8.51 15.78
CA ALA A 154 5.75 -9.12 14.71
C ALA A 154 4.73 -8.13 14.10
N ILE A 155 4.08 -7.32 14.93
CA ILE A 155 3.15 -6.28 14.49
C ILE A 155 3.87 -5.20 13.70
N TYR A 156 5.01 -4.70 14.18
CA TYR A 156 5.79 -3.71 13.41
C TYR A 156 6.30 -4.29 12.09
N ALA A 157 6.60 -5.59 12.03
CA ALA A 157 6.96 -6.25 10.78
C ALA A 157 5.80 -6.37 9.78
N SER A 158 4.55 -6.15 10.18
CA SER A 158 3.39 -6.18 9.28
C SER A 158 3.18 -4.87 8.52
N ILE A 159 3.80 -3.76 8.95
CA ILE A 159 3.75 -2.46 8.28
C ILE A 159 4.96 -2.22 7.36
N GLY A 160 4.88 -1.18 6.53
CA GLY A 160 5.94 -0.76 5.60
C GLY A 160 5.54 -0.95 4.14
N VAL A 161 6.31 -1.70 3.35
CA VAL A 161 6.05 -1.94 1.94
C VAL A 161 6.21 -3.43 1.60
N SER A 162 5.26 -3.95 0.84
CA SER A 162 5.35 -5.26 0.19
C SER A 162 5.63 -5.08 -1.30
N VAL A 163 6.76 -5.62 -1.75
CA VAL A 163 7.12 -5.71 -3.18
C VAL A 163 6.86 -7.14 -3.63
N VAL A 164 6.02 -7.31 -4.64
CA VAL A 164 5.51 -8.61 -5.08
C VAL A 164 5.53 -8.67 -6.60
N GLU A 165 6.16 -9.70 -7.16
CA GLU A 165 6.03 -10.01 -8.57
C GLU A 165 4.68 -10.70 -8.83
N ILE A 166 3.97 -10.24 -9.85
CA ILE A 166 2.72 -10.84 -10.31
C ILE A 166 2.83 -11.21 -11.79
N ALA A 167 2.21 -12.32 -12.16
CA ALA A 167 2.19 -12.81 -13.53
C ALA A 167 0.77 -13.07 -14.01
N ARG A 168 0.47 -12.74 -15.27
CA ARG A 168 -0.80 -13.01 -15.91
C ARG A 168 -0.86 -14.45 -16.39
N GLU A 169 -1.96 -15.11 -16.09
CA GLU A 169 -2.32 -16.43 -16.58
C GLU A 169 -3.69 -16.44 -17.25
N ARG A 170 -4.09 -17.60 -17.78
CA ARG A 170 -5.44 -17.83 -18.33
C ARG A 170 -6.55 -17.49 -17.34
N SER A 171 -6.36 -17.77 -16.05
CA SER A 171 -7.31 -17.49 -14.96
C SER A 171 -7.17 -16.08 -14.34
N GLY A 172 -6.25 -15.26 -14.85
CA GLY A 172 -5.93 -13.92 -14.36
C GLY A 172 -4.54 -13.83 -13.73
N TRP A 173 -4.28 -12.74 -13.02
CA TRP A 173 -3.02 -12.46 -12.31
C TRP A 173 -2.79 -13.33 -11.07
N ARG A 174 -1.61 -13.90 -10.90
CA ARG A 174 -1.19 -14.55 -9.65
C ARG A 174 0.04 -13.88 -9.08
N VAL A 175 0.28 -14.10 -7.79
CA VAL A 175 1.58 -13.82 -7.16
C VAL A 175 2.59 -14.87 -7.64
N VAL A 176 3.77 -14.42 -8.03
CA VAL A 176 4.92 -15.29 -8.32
C VAL A 176 5.73 -15.41 -7.03
N LYS A 177 5.77 -16.61 -6.44
CA LYS A 177 6.65 -16.90 -5.31
C LYS A 177 8.01 -17.31 -5.83
N SER A 178 9.04 -17.03 -5.06
CA SER A 178 10.41 -17.43 -5.35
C SER A 178 11.12 -17.81 -4.04
N ASN A 179 12.28 -18.44 -4.12
CA ASN A 179 13.10 -18.68 -2.94
C ASN A 179 13.52 -17.35 -2.31
N ASP A 180 13.61 -17.31 -0.99
CA ASP A 180 14.04 -16.11 -0.27
C ASP A 180 15.45 -15.67 -0.72
N GLY A 181 15.63 -14.38 -0.97
CA GLY A 181 16.84 -13.81 -1.56
C GLY A 181 17.03 -14.06 -3.07
N ASN A 182 16.18 -14.87 -3.71
CA ASN A 182 16.22 -15.14 -5.14
C ASN A 182 14.91 -14.67 -5.79
N GLY A 183 14.94 -13.56 -6.54
CA GLY A 183 13.76 -13.02 -7.21
C GLY A 183 13.46 -11.58 -6.80
N ARG A 184 12.22 -11.13 -7.02
CA ARG A 184 11.83 -9.72 -6.84
C ARG A 184 10.98 -9.46 -5.59
N ASN A 185 10.50 -10.51 -4.93
CA ASN A 185 9.66 -10.36 -3.74
C ASN A 185 10.49 -9.85 -2.56
N ARG A 186 9.95 -8.86 -1.84
CA ARG A 186 10.63 -8.27 -0.69
C ARG A 186 9.64 -7.61 0.27
N ARG A 187 9.91 -7.74 1.56
CA ARG A 187 9.34 -6.84 2.58
C ARG A 187 10.33 -5.77 2.95
N ILE A 188 9.82 -4.56 3.05
CA ILE A 188 10.50 -3.42 3.64
C ILE A 188 9.68 -3.07 4.88
N THR A 189 10.26 -3.25 6.05
CA THR A 189 9.62 -3.06 7.36
C THR A 189 10.29 -1.89 8.08
N PRO A 190 9.76 -1.43 9.23
CA PRO A 190 10.45 -0.46 10.08
C PRO A 190 11.84 -0.93 10.51
N PHE A 191 12.08 -2.25 10.49
CA PHE A 191 13.36 -2.87 10.78
C PHE A 191 14.26 -3.06 9.56
N SER A 192 13.83 -2.65 8.37
CA SER A 192 14.72 -2.70 7.21
C SER A 192 15.75 -1.58 7.29
N PRO A 193 17.04 -1.87 7.03
CA PRO A 193 18.04 -0.82 6.95
C PRO A 193 17.75 0.10 5.76
N VAL A 194 17.84 1.39 5.99
CA VAL A 194 17.62 2.50 5.06
C VAL A 194 18.80 3.45 5.13
N VAL A 195 18.98 4.24 4.08
CA VAL A 195 20.00 5.29 4.02
C VAL A 195 19.31 6.65 4.00
N PHE A 196 19.72 7.56 4.87
CA PHE A 196 19.32 8.96 4.82
C PHE A 196 20.22 9.71 3.85
N THR A 197 19.62 10.43 2.90
CA THR A 197 20.32 11.23 1.89
C THR A 197 19.68 12.63 1.77
N GLY A 198 20.32 13.52 1.03
CA GLY A 198 19.87 14.90 0.87
C GLY A 198 20.39 15.86 1.94
N PRO A 199 19.99 17.15 1.91
CA PRO A 199 20.60 18.20 2.73
C PRO A 199 20.52 17.96 4.24
N ALA A 200 19.49 17.27 4.71
CA ALA A 200 19.27 16.99 6.12
C ALA A 200 19.96 15.70 6.62
N ALA A 201 20.59 14.90 5.75
CA ALA A 201 21.11 13.58 6.14
C ALA A 201 22.10 13.61 7.31
N GLN A 202 22.85 14.71 7.46
CA GLN A 202 23.84 14.93 8.52
C GLN A 202 23.32 15.86 9.63
N HIS A 203 22.01 16.10 9.70
CA HIS A 203 21.44 16.93 10.75
C HIS A 203 21.59 16.23 12.12
N PRO A 204 21.97 16.94 13.21
CA PRO A 204 22.20 16.34 14.53
C PRO A 204 21.03 15.48 15.02
N TRP A 205 19.78 15.93 14.88
CA TRP A 205 18.60 15.15 15.27
C TRP A 205 18.48 13.81 14.55
N ILE A 206 18.86 13.75 13.28
CA ILE A 206 18.85 12.50 12.50
C ILE A 206 19.96 11.59 13.01
N ILE A 207 21.18 12.12 13.17
CA ILE A 207 22.33 11.34 13.67
C ILE A 207 22.06 10.76 15.07
N GLU A 208 21.54 11.58 15.99
CA GLU A 208 21.23 11.18 17.36
C GLU A 208 20.12 10.13 17.43
N ALA A 209 19.01 10.33 16.70
CA ALA A 209 17.92 9.35 16.65
C ALA A 209 18.38 8.01 16.06
N ILE A 210 19.22 8.07 15.02
CA ILE A 210 19.79 6.87 14.38
C ILE A 210 20.72 6.13 15.32
N ALA A 211 21.51 6.82 16.13
CA ALA A 211 22.40 6.20 17.11
C ALA A 211 21.59 5.36 18.13
N VAL A 212 20.44 5.86 18.58
CA VAL A 212 19.53 5.14 19.48
C VAL A 212 18.99 3.87 18.81
N VAL A 213 18.46 3.99 17.59
CA VAL A 213 17.89 2.85 16.86
C VAL A 213 18.96 1.80 16.55
N ASN A 214 20.14 2.21 16.10
CA ASN A 214 21.24 1.30 15.77
C ASN A 214 21.82 0.59 16.99
N ALA A 215 21.75 1.20 18.17
CA ALA A 215 22.14 0.55 19.43
C ALA A 215 21.13 -0.52 19.85
N ALA A 216 19.82 -0.27 19.65
CA ALA A 216 18.76 -1.22 19.95
C ALA A 216 18.67 -2.37 18.93
N GLU A 217 18.95 -2.07 17.65
CA GLU A 217 18.90 -3.01 16.54
C GLU A 217 20.29 -3.12 15.87
N PRO A 218 21.31 -3.69 16.54
CA PRO A 218 22.64 -3.79 15.98
C PRO A 218 22.57 -4.64 14.70
N ALA A 219 22.69 -3.97 13.55
CA ALA A 219 22.67 -4.66 12.27
C ALA A 219 23.75 -5.78 12.28
N ARG A 220 23.46 -6.92 11.63
CA ARG A 220 24.53 -7.78 11.09
C ARG A 220 25.31 -6.93 10.09
N ALA A 221 26.35 -6.26 10.57
CA ALA A 221 27.10 -5.27 9.85
C ALA A 221 27.76 -5.90 8.61
N ARG A 222 27.12 -5.78 7.45
CA ARG A 222 27.83 -5.84 6.17
C ARG A 222 28.20 -4.41 5.80
N ARG A 223 29.52 -4.18 5.81
CA ARG A 223 30.32 -2.97 5.48
C ARG A 223 29.57 -1.63 5.42
N ARG A 224 29.92 -0.75 6.35
CA ARG A 224 29.52 0.66 6.40
C ARG A 224 30.27 1.47 5.32
N PRO A 225 29.61 2.10 4.35
CA PRO A 225 30.20 3.16 3.54
C PRO A 225 30.29 4.45 4.37
N THR A 226 31.40 5.18 4.27
CA THR A 226 31.73 6.36 5.10
C THR A 226 30.92 7.62 4.80
N GLN A 227 30.07 7.62 3.77
CA GLN A 227 29.27 8.80 3.35
C GLN A 227 27.76 8.64 3.55
N CYS A 228 27.29 7.47 3.99
CA CYS A 228 25.87 7.13 4.09
C CYS A 228 25.49 6.90 5.56
N VAL A 229 24.48 7.62 6.07
CA VAL A 229 23.92 7.34 7.41
C VAL A 229 22.89 6.23 7.25
N VAL A 230 23.22 5.05 7.75
CA VAL A 230 22.36 3.86 7.68
C VAL A 230 21.59 3.71 9.00
N ALA A 231 20.28 3.59 8.93
CA ALA A 231 19.45 3.27 10.10
C ALA A 231 18.23 2.47 9.70
N ARG A 232 17.46 2.04 10.69
CA ARG A 232 16.11 1.51 10.48
C ARG A 232 15.13 2.65 10.74
N ALA A 233 14.14 2.85 9.87
CA ALA A 233 13.20 3.96 9.99
C ALA A 233 11.78 3.47 9.67
N PRO A 234 10.74 3.98 10.34
CA PRO A 234 9.37 3.75 9.93
C PRO A 234 9.17 4.42 8.56
N ILE A 235 9.25 3.63 7.49
CA ILE A 235 8.98 4.14 6.14
C ILE A 235 7.47 4.29 6.02
N ALA A 236 7.03 5.55 5.99
CA ALA A 236 5.83 5.91 5.26
C ALA A 236 6.25 6.39 3.87
N LEU A 237 5.60 5.84 2.85
CA LEU A 237 5.42 6.40 1.51
C LEU A 237 6.52 6.12 0.46
N ALA A 238 6.22 5.18 -0.45
CA ALA A 238 6.70 5.25 -1.82
C ALA A 238 6.10 6.49 -2.50
N VAL A 239 6.77 7.64 -2.44
CA VAL A 239 6.33 8.86 -3.13
C VAL A 239 6.65 8.74 -4.62
N SER A 240 5.61 8.58 -5.44
CA SER A 240 5.60 9.10 -6.80
C SER A 240 4.56 10.22 -6.86
N ARG A 241 4.98 11.48 -6.70
CA ARG A 241 4.13 12.63 -7.02
C ARG A 241 4.21 12.85 -8.54
N PRO A 242 3.10 12.82 -9.29
CA PRO A 242 3.10 13.18 -10.71
C PRO A 242 3.18 14.70 -10.83
N GLY A 243 4.26 15.22 -11.43
CA GLY A 243 4.36 16.66 -11.72
C GLY A 243 5.76 17.28 -11.79
N ALA A 244 6.83 16.56 -11.44
CA ALA A 244 8.18 17.08 -11.65
C ALA A 244 8.63 16.82 -13.10
N HIS A 245 8.88 17.91 -13.82
CA HIS A 245 9.34 17.96 -15.21
C HIS A 245 10.40 16.92 -15.59
N ILE A 246 10.29 16.43 -16.83
CA ILE A 246 11.17 15.48 -17.51
C ILE A 246 12.64 15.88 -17.33
N LEU A 247 13.35 15.19 -16.43
CA LEU A 247 14.80 15.25 -16.31
C LEU A 247 15.34 13.82 -16.17
N ARG A 248 15.61 13.20 -17.34
CA ARG A 248 16.44 12.01 -17.62
C ARG A 248 16.18 10.73 -16.78
N PRO A 249 16.39 9.53 -17.35
CA PRO A 249 16.12 8.28 -16.65
C PRO A 249 17.10 8.11 -15.48
N LYS A 250 16.67 8.44 -14.26
CA LYS A 250 17.35 7.96 -13.05
C LYS A 250 17.07 6.46 -12.95
N ARG A 251 18.13 5.66 -13.08
CA ARG A 251 18.11 4.21 -12.80
C ARG A 251 17.41 3.98 -11.46
N ILE A 252 16.39 3.14 -11.46
CA ILE A 252 15.95 2.46 -10.25
C ILE A 252 17.04 1.42 -9.97
N SER A 253 17.98 1.73 -9.09
CA SER A 253 18.94 0.74 -8.59
C SER A 253 18.29 0.02 -7.42
N MET A 254 17.80 -1.20 -7.67
CA MET A 254 17.46 -2.15 -6.62
C MET A 254 18.76 -2.81 -6.17
N ALA A 255 19.52 -2.11 -5.33
CA ALA A 255 20.79 -2.58 -4.81
C ALA A 255 20.59 -3.58 -3.65
N SER A 256 21.40 -4.64 -3.67
CA SER A 256 21.79 -5.36 -2.46
C SER A 256 22.42 -4.36 -1.47
N SER A 257 22.42 -4.65 -0.17
CA SER A 257 23.05 -3.79 0.86
C SER A 257 24.48 -3.33 0.55
N SER A 258 25.16 -3.98 -0.40
CA SER A 258 26.49 -3.64 -0.91
C SER A 258 26.54 -2.47 -1.90
N ASP A 259 25.44 -2.09 -2.57
CA ASP A 259 25.48 -1.14 -3.70
C ASP A 259 24.74 0.17 -3.43
N LEU A 260 24.47 0.47 -2.15
CA LEU A 260 23.69 1.63 -1.70
C LEU A 260 24.51 2.93 -1.54
N CYS A 261 25.80 2.94 -1.84
CA CYS A 261 26.63 4.14 -1.80
C CYS A 261 27.64 4.06 -2.96
N PRO A 262 27.82 5.12 -3.78
CA PRO A 262 28.84 5.16 -4.83
C PRO A 262 30.28 5.11 -4.26
#